data_AF-A0A949IM68-F1
#
_entry.id   AF-A0A949IM68-F1
#
_cell.length_a   1.000
_cell.length_b   1.000
_cell.length_c   1.000
_cell.angle_alpha   90.00
_cell.angle_beta   90.00
_cell.angle_gamma   90.00
#
_symmetry.space_group_name_H-M   'P 1'
#
loop_
_entity.id
_entity.type
_entity.pdbx_description
1 polymer ?
#
loop_
_entity_poly.entity_id
_entity_poly.type
_entity_poly.pdbx_seq_one_letter_code
_entity_poly.pdbx_strand_id
1 'polypeptide(L)'
;MADSSITQKSGSSFPVAAMIVIALVAAVVAGASFEVIKYWPLPVSVAPYFGFKIGAFWGLAVGAVSGLVLGYCTDDSHFTDAPTNQT
;
A
#
# COMPACT_ATOMS: atom_id res chain seq x y z
N MET A 1 36.54 20.90 -15.29
CA MET A 1 35.74 19.75 -15.78
C MET A 1 35.38 18.92 -14.56
N ALA A 2 34.21 19.16 -13.98
CA ALA A 2 33.68 18.36 -12.88
C ALA A 2 32.58 17.48 -13.47
N ASP A 3 32.92 16.20 -13.66
CA ASP A 3 31.95 15.17 -14.04
C ASP A 3 31.21 14.74 -12.77
N SER A 4 30.15 15.47 -12.45
CA SER A 4 29.22 15.07 -11.40
C SER A 4 28.29 14.02 -11.98
N SER A 5 28.78 12.78 -12.03
CA SER A 5 27.94 11.59 -12.18
C SER A 5 27.07 11.47 -10.93
N ILE A 6 26.00 12.29 -10.90
CA ILE A 6 24.90 12.12 -9.97
C ILE A 6 24.29 10.78 -10.31
N THR A 7 24.70 9.76 -9.55
CA THR A 7 24.05 8.47 -9.45
C THR A 7 22.56 8.76 -9.20
N GLN A 8 21.77 8.73 -10.27
CA GLN A 8 20.32 8.71 -10.15
C GLN A 8 19.99 7.43 -9.40
N LYS A 9 19.76 7.57 -8.10
CA LYS A 9 19.31 6.49 -7.24
C LYS A 9 17.92 6.12 -7.76
N SER A 10 17.89 5.14 -8.65
CA SER A 10 16.72 4.40 -9.11
C SER A 10 16.18 3.57 -7.95
N GLY A 11 15.84 4.25 -6.85
CA GLY A 11 15.10 3.68 -5.75
C GLY A 11 13.64 3.64 -6.18
N SER A 12 13.02 2.47 -6.08
CA SER A 12 11.57 2.25 -6.13
C SER A 12 10.81 3.54 -5.83
N SER A 13 10.02 4.03 -6.79
CA SER A 13 9.24 5.26 -6.64
C SER A 13 8.44 5.20 -5.32
N PHE A 14 8.37 6.33 -4.61
CA PHE A 14 7.68 6.45 -3.32
C PHE A 14 6.25 5.84 -3.34
N PRO A 15 5.47 5.99 -4.42
CA PRO A 15 4.17 5.33 -4.56
C PRO A 15 4.22 3.79 -4.54
N VAL A 16 5.26 3.18 -5.11
CA VAL A 16 5.44 1.72 -5.13
C VAL A 16 5.84 1.19 -3.76
N ALA A 17 6.64 1.94 -3.00
CA ALA A 17 6.95 1.59 -1.62
C ALA A 17 5.68 1.66 -0.74
N ALA A 18 4.87 2.72 -0.89
CA ALA A 18 3.60 2.87 -0.20
C ALA A 18 2.60 1.74 -0.56
N MET A 19 2.52 1.37 -1.84
CA MET A 19 1.71 0.24 -2.31
C MET A 19 2.06 -1.06 -1.55
N ILE A 20 3.34 -1.41 -1.47
CA ILE A 20 3.78 -2.67 -0.84
C ILE A 20 3.47 -2.68 0.66
N VAL A 21 3.74 -1.57 1.36
CA VAL A 21 3.51 -1.49 2.82
C VAL A 21 2.02 -1.61 3.13
N ILE A 22 1.17 -0.84 2.45
CA ILE A 22 -0.27 -0.85 2.70
C ILE A 22 -0.89 -2.19 2.26
N ALA A 23 -0.41 -2.81 1.17
CA ALA A 23 -0.83 -4.14 0.76
C ALA A 23 -0.59 -5.20 1.83
N LEU A 24 0.61 -5.22 2.43
CA LEU A 24 0.94 -6.19 3.48
C LEU A 24 0.14 -5.96 4.75
N VAL A 25 -0.03 -4.70 5.18
CA VAL A 25 -0.83 -4.37 6.37
C VAL A 25 -2.30 -4.76 6.15
N ALA A 26 -2.88 -4.41 5.00
CA ALA A 26 -4.26 -4.74 4.69
C ALA A 26 -4.48 -6.26 4.56
N ALA A 27 -3.52 -7.01 4.02
CA ALA A 27 -3.56 -8.47 3.98
C ALA A 27 -3.63 -9.08 5.38
N VAL A 28 -2.81 -8.60 6.32
CA VAL A 28 -2.83 -9.08 7.71
C VAL A 28 -4.15 -8.71 8.39
N VAL A 29 -4.61 -7.46 8.26
CA VAL A 29 -5.85 -7.00 8.89
C VAL A 29 -7.07 -7.76 8.36
N ALA A 30 -7.21 -7.89 7.04
CA ALA A 30 -8.32 -8.61 6.44
C ALA A 30 -8.24 -10.11 6.71
N GLY A 31 -7.06 -10.73 6.59
CA GLY A 31 -6.87 -12.14 6.94
C GLY A 31 -7.23 -12.44 8.40
N ALA A 32 -6.72 -11.62 9.33
CA ALA A 32 -7.02 -11.77 10.76
C ALA A 32 -8.51 -11.55 11.06
N SER A 33 -9.16 -10.60 10.39
CA SER A 33 -10.61 -10.36 10.54
C SER A 33 -11.44 -11.60 10.17
N PHE A 34 -11.06 -12.28 9.08
CA PHE A 34 -11.71 -13.52 8.63
C PHE A 34 -11.40 -14.71 9.53
N GLU A 35 -10.32 -14.67 10.30
CA GLU A 35 -10.01 -15.72 11.27
C GLU A 35 -10.75 -15.49 12.60
N VAL A 36 -10.80 -14.24 13.07
CA VAL A 36 -11.48 -13.86 14.32
C VAL A 36 -12.99 -14.06 14.23
N ILE A 37 -13.59 -13.77 13.07
CA ILE A 37 -15.05 -13.90 12.89
C ILE A 37 -15.56 -15.33 13.12
N LYS A 38 -14.70 -16.35 12.97
CA LYS A 38 -15.05 -17.75 13.27
C LYS A 38 -15.31 -18.02 14.75
N TYR A 39 -14.71 -17.22 15.63
CA TYR A 39 -14.86 -17.34 17.07
C TYR A 39 -15.97 -16.45 17.63
N TRP A 40 -16.56 -15.59 16.79
CA TRP A 40 -17.70 -14.79 17.19
C TRP A 40 -18.97 -15.64 17.17
N PRO A 41 -19.90 -15.49 18.12
CA PRO A 41 -21.19 -16.17 18.06
C PRO A 41 -22.02 -15.58 16.91
N LEU A 42 -21.88 -16.16 15.71
CA LEU A 42 -22.75 -15.86 14.58
C LEU A 42 -23.98 -16.77 14.58
N PRO A 43 -25.14 -16.25 14.15
CA PRO A 43 -26.29 -17.10 13.87
C PRO A 43 -25.92 -18.18 12.85
N VAL A 44 -26.45 -19.39 13.04
CA VAL A 44 -26.11 -20.62 12.28
C VAL A 44 -26.22 -20.46 10.76
N SER A 45 -26.98 -19.47 10.28
CA SER A 45 -27.13 -19.11 8.87
C SER A 45 -25.91 -18.41 8.25
N VAL A 46 -24.95 -17.95 9.06
CA VAL A 46 -23.75 -17.25 8.61
C VAL A 46 -22.54 -18.09 9.00
N ALA A 47 -22.37 -19.25 8.35
CA ALA A 47 -21.17 -20.04 8.50
C ALA A 47 -20.01 -19.31 7.78
N PRO A 48 -18.94 -18.92 8.50
CA PRO A 48 -17.77 -18.32 7.87
C PRO A 48 -17.06 -19.38 7.02
N TYR A 49 -17.38 -19.40 5.73
CA TYR A 49 -16.83 -20.33 4.75
C TYR A 49 -15.38 -19.99 4.36
N PHE A 50 -15.02 -18.70 4.46
CA PHE A 50 -13.73 -18.19 4.04
C PHE A 50 -12.78 -18.06 5.22
N GLY A 51 -11.57 -18.61 5.08
CA GLY A 51 -10.51 -18.50 6.07
C GLY A 51 -9.50 -17.39 5.77
N PHE A 52 -8.46 -17.32 6.59
CA PHE A 52 -7.36 -16.35 6.46
C PHE A 52 -6.84 -16.15 5.04
N LYS A 53 -6.72 -17.22 4.23
CA LYS A 53 -6.18 -17.16 2.87
C LYS A 53 -6.98 -16.24 1.94
N ILE A 54 -8.32 -16.33 1.96
CA ILE A 54 -9.17 -15.46 1.15
C ILE A 54 -9.08 -14.02 1.67
N GLY A 55 -9.17 -13.84 2.99
CA GLY A 55 -9.10 -12.52 3.61
C GLY A 55 -7.79 -11.82 3.31
N ALA A 56 -6.66 -12.54 3.40
CA ALA A 56 -5.34 -12.02 3.12
C ALA A 56 -5.16 -11.66 1.64
N PHE A 57 -5.64 -12.48 0.71
CA PHE A 57 -5.58 -12.16 -0.72
C PHE A 57 -6.42 -10.92 -1.06
N TRP A 58 -7.62 -10.81 -0.49
CA TRP A 58 -8.48 -9.64 -0.67
C TRP A 58 -7.87 -8.38 -0.06
N GLY A 59 -7.34 -8.49 1.16
CA GLY A 59 -6.63 -7.41 1.83
C GLY A 59 -5.41 -6.95 1.04
N LEU A 60 -4.65 -7.88 0.43
CA LEU A 60 -3.52 -7.55 -0.41
C LEU A 60 -3.95 -6.75 -1.65
N ALA A 61 -5.00 -7.20 -2.35
CA ALA A 61 -5.50 -6.53 -3.55
C ALA A 61 -5.98 -5.10 -3.25
N VAL A 62 -6.82 -4.93 -2.22
CA VAL A 62 -7.34 -3.61 -1.82
C VAL A 62 -6.23 -2.73 -1.26
N GLY A 63 -5.34 -3.29 -0.44
CA GLY A 63 -4.21 -2.59 0.14
C GLY A 63 -3.21 -2.11 -0.91
N ALA A 64 -2.98 -2.90 -1.97
CA ALA A 64 -2.13 -2.47 -3.08
C ALA A 64 -2.75 -1.28 -3.82
N VAL A 65 -4.04 -1.37 -4.20
CA VAL A 65 -4.70 -0.27 -4.92
C VAL A 65 -4.76 1.00 -4.06
N SER A 66 -5.19 0.89 -2.80
CA SER A 66 -5.27 2.03 -1.88
C SER A 66 -3.89 2.60 -1.53
N GLY A 67 -2.88 1.75 -1.33
CA GLY A 67 -1.51 2.16 -1.07
C GLY A 67 -0.86 2.87 -2.25
N LEU A 68 -1.18 2.46 -3.47
CA LEU A 68 -0.73 3.14 -4.68
C LEU A 68 -1.38 4.52 -4.81
N VAL A 69 -2.70 4.62 -4.59
CA VAL A 69 -3.41 5.92 -4.61
C VAL A 69 -2.87 6.86 -3.53
N LEU A 70 -2.75 6.39 -2.28
CA LEU A 70 -2.18 7.18 -1.17
C LEU A 70 -0.73 7.57 -1.46
N GLY A 71 0.05 6.65 -2.00
CA GLY A 71 1.41 6.88 -2.43
C GLY A 71 1.52 8.00 -3.45
N TYR A 72 0.67 8.00 -4.48
CA TYR A 72 0.61 9.09 -5.46
C TYR A 72 0.09 10.40 -4.87
N CYS A 73 -0.93 10.37 -4.01
CA CYS A 73 -1.48 11.57 -3.39
C CYS A 73 -0.52 12.23 -2.39
N THR A 74 0.40 11.48 -1.79
CA THR A 74 1.36 11.97 -0.79
C THR A 74 2.73 12.23 -1.41
N ASP A 75 2.93 11.88 -2.68
CA ASP A 75 4.19 12.11 -3.39
C ASP A 75 4.28 13.58 -3.84
N ASP A 76 4.81 14.42 -2.95
CA ASP A 76 5.04 15.84 -3.19
C ASP A 76 6.14 16.13 -4.24
N SER A 77 6.78 15.09 -4.79
CA SER A 77 7.82 15.21 -5.84
C SER A 77 7.36 15.96 -7.10
N HIS A 78 6.05 16.08 -7.31
CA HIS A 78 5.46 16.82 -8.43
C HIS A 78 5.32 18.34 -8.16
N PHE A 79 5.52 18.81 -6.92
CA PHE A 79 5.40 20.24 -6.56
C PHE A 79 6.74 20.99 -6.57
N THR A 80 7.81 20.38 -7.09
CA THR A 80 9.16 20.98 -7.11
C THR A 80 9.45 21.93 -8.30
N ASP A 81 8.43 22.32 -9.07
CA ASP A 81 8.60 23.30 -10.15
C ASP A 81 8.18 24.71 -9.70
N ALA A 82 9.11 25.42 -9.07
CA ALA A 82 9.13 26.88 -9.08
C ALA A 82 10.51 27.35 -9.59
N PRO A 83 10.66 27.63 -10.90
CA PRO A 83 11.85 28.26 -11.46
C PRO A 83 11.70 29.79 -11.39
N THR A 84 12.30 30.47 -10.41
CA THR A 84 12.56 31.94 -10.43
C THR A 84 13.37 32.31 -9.16
N ASN A 85 14.61 32.80 -9.18
CA ASN A 85 15.25 33.75 -10.07
C ASN A 85 16.75 33.48 -10.22
N GLN A 86 17.22 33.54 -11.47
CA GLN A 86 18.56 34.00 -11.81
C GLN A 86 18.64 35.50 -11.47
N THR A 87 19.48 35.90 -10.52
CA THR A 87 20.24 37.17 -10.51
C THR A 87 21.38 37.05 -9.54
#